data_AF-A0A259E3N4-F1
#
_entry.id   AF-A0A259E3N4-F1
#
_cell.length_a   1.000
_cell.length_b   1.000
_cell.length_c   1.000
_cell.angle_alpha   90.00
_cell.angle_beta   90.00
_cell.angle_gamma   90.00
#
_symmetry.space_group_name_H-M   'P 1'
#
loop_
_entity.id
_entity.type
_entity.pdbx_description
1 polymer ?
#
loop_
_entity_poly.entity_id
_entity_poly.type
_entity_poly.pdbx_seq_one_letter_code
_entity_poly.pdbx_strand_id
1 'polypeptide(L)' 'MLGPTPARIELAQKIAAALTKPLTDQEFNAQKASFAYGNAPDSEYITKDSAVRAINSFRLKEVA' A
#
# COMPACT_ATOMS: atom_id res chain seq x y z
N MET A 1 -18.73 -2.88 -26.82
CA MET A 1 -19.06 -1.95 -25.72
C MET A 1 -19.10 -2.75 -24.43
N LEU A 2 -18.31 -2.39 -23.43
CA LEU A 2 -18.48 -2.92 -22.07
C LEU A 2 -19.80 -2.36 -21.52
N GLY A 3 -20.70 -3.24 -21.07
CA GLY A 3 -21.98 -2.86 -20.48
C GLY A 3 -21.79 -2.05 -19.19
N PRO A 4 -22.87 -1.53 -18.59
CA PRO A 4 -22.79 -0.75 -17.36
C PRO A 4 -22.09 -1.56 -16.27
N THR A 5 -21.13 -0.93 -15.59
CA THR A 5 -20.44 -1.53 -14.45
C THR A 5 -21.47 -1.96 -13.41
N PRO A 6 -21.53 -3.25 -13.02
CA PRO A 6 -22.52 -3.72 -12.08
C PRO A 6 -22.38 -2.99 -10.73
N ALA A 7 -23.52 -2.66 -10.13
CA ALA A 7 -23.58 -2.00 -8.84
C ALA A 7 -22.92 -2.88 -7.77
N ARG A 8 -21.87 -2.36 -7.14
CA ARG A 8 -21.19 -3.05 -6.03
C ARG A 8 -21.87 -2.67 -4.71
N ILE A 9 -23.07 -3.19 -4.48
CA ILE A 9 -23.90 -2.85 -3.31
C ILE A 9 -23.14 -3.06 -2.00
N GLU A 10 -22.34 -4.12 -1.92
CA GLU A 10 -21.53 -4.43 -0.73
C GLU A 10 -20.26 -3.58 -0.59
N LEU A 11 -19.81 -2.90 -1.65
CA LEU A 11 -18.55 -2.14 -1.62
C LEU A 11 -18.66 -0.96 -0.66
N ALA A 12 -19.77 -0.23 -0.68
CA ALA A 12 -19.98 0.91 0.19
C ALA A 12 -19.94 0.49 1.67
N GLN A 13 -20.57 -0.63 2.01
CA GLN A 13 -20.56 -1.18 3.37
C GLN A 13 -19.15 -1.60 3.82
N LYS A 14 -18.40 -2.27 2.94
CA LYS A 14 -17.02 -2.71 3.22
C LYS A 14 -16.07 -1.52 3.39
N ILE A 15 -16.24 -0.46 2.59
CA ILE A 15 -15.46 0.78 2.74
C ILE A 15 -15.78 1.47 4.06
N ALA A 16 -17.06 1.62 4.40
CA ALA A 16 -17.48 2.23 5.66
C ALA A 16 -16.89 1.50 6.87
N ALA A 17 -16.94 0.16 6.88
CA ALA A 17 -16.34 -0.64 7.94
C ALA A 17 -14.80 -0.48 7.99
N ALA A 18 -14.13 -0.48 6.84
CA ALA A 18 -12.68 -0.32 6.79
C ALA A 18 -12.21 1.04 7.33
N LEU A 19 -12.95 2.12 7.04
CA LEU A 19 -12.64 3.48 7.51
C LEU A 19 -12.78 3.64 9.03
N THR A 20 -13.64 2.84 9.67
CA THR A 20 -13.80 2.88 11.14
C THR A 20 -12.72 2.13 11.92
N LYS A 21 -11.93 1.29 11.25
CA LYS A 21 -10.88 0.52 11.92
C LYS A 21 -9.65 1.42 12.10
N PRO A 22 -9.16 1.64 13.34
CA PRO A 22 -7.90 2.34 13.55
C PRO A 22 -6.75 1.54 12.92
N LEU A 23 -5.85 2.26 12.24
CA LEU A 23 -4.69 1.66 11.60
C LEU A 23 -3.45 1.98 12.43
N THR A 24 -2.75 0.94 12.86
CA THR A 24 -1.47 1.11 13.56
C THR A 24 -0.34 1.46 12.58
N ASP A 25 0.72 2.10 13.07
CA ASP A 25 1.90 2.40 12.25
C ASP A 25 2.53 1.15 11.65
N GLN A 26 2.51 0.03 12.38
CA GLN A 26 3.01 -1.26 11.91
C GLN A 26 2.17 -1.79 10.74
N GLU A 27 0.83 -1.77 10.87
CA GLU A 27 -0.07 -2.17 9.78
C GLU A 27 0.07 -1.25 8.57
N PHE A 28 0.18 0.06 8.80
CA PHE A 28 0.37 1.04 7.73
C PHE A 28 1.68 0.82 6.98
N ASN A 29 2.79 0.60 7.69
CA ASN A 29 4.09 0.31 7.08
C ASN A 29 4.08 -1.01 6.30
N ALA A 30 3.38 -2.03 6.80
CA ALA A 30 3.23 -3.30 6.07
C ALA A 30 2.41 -3.14 4.77
N GLN A 31 1.35 -2.34 4.79
CA GLN A 31 0.57 -1.99 3.58
C GLN A 31 1.42 -1.22 2.59
N LYS A 32 2.18 -0.21 3.05
CA LYS A 32 3.12 0.54 2.20
C LYS A 32 4.14 -0.38 1.54
N ALA A 33 4.68 -1.38 2.26
CA ALA A 33 5.68 -2.30 1.72
C ALA A 33 5.10 -3.17 0.62
N SER A 34 3.90 -3.68 0.87
CA SER A 34 3.17 -4.49 -0.11
C SER A 34 2.81 -3.68 -1.36
N PHE A 35 2.40 -2.42 -1.18
CA PHE A 35 2.11 -1.52 -2.28
C PHE A 35 3.36 -1.20 -3.10
N ALA A 36 4.46 -0.82 -2.45
CA ALA A 36 5.70 -0.49 -3.14
C ALA A 36 6.26 -1.69 -3.94
N TYR A 37 6.26 -2.89 -3.35
CA TYR A 37 6.71 -4.10 -4.04
C TYR A 37 5.75 -4.51 -5.17
N GLY A 38 4.44 -4.52 -4.93
CA GLY A 38 3.45 -4.93 -5.93
C GLY A 38 3.33 -4.00 -7.15
N ASN A 39 3.82 -2.76 -7.03
CA ASN A 39 3.88 -1.79 -8.11
C ASN A 39 5.32 -1.55 -8.62
N ALA A 40 6.29 -2.31 -8.13
CA ALA A 40 7.67 -2.21 -8.60
C ALA A 40 7.78 -2.71 -10.04
N PRO A 41 8.72 -2.15 -10.84
CA PRO A 41 9.09 -2.76 -12.11
C PRO A 41 9.67 -4.15 -11.86
N ASP A 42 9.54 -5.02 -12.86
CA ASP A 42 10.09 -6.38 -12.76
C ASP A 42 11.62 -6.31 -12.64
N SER A 43 12.10 -6.62 -11.44
CA SER A 43 13.50 -6.39 -11.04
C SER A 43 13.89 -7.38 -9.96
N GLU A 44 15.04 -8.03 -10.14
CA GLU A 44 15.63 -8.88 -9.11
C GLU A 44 16.11 -8.10 -7.88
N TYR A 45 16.29 -6.77 -8.00
CA TYR A 45 16.77 -5.93 -6.91
C TYR A 45 15.67 -5.38 -6.00
N ILE A 46 14.41 -5.44 -6.45
CA ILE A 46 13.26 -4.96 -5.67
C ILE A 46 12.52 -6.18 -5.12
N THR A 47 12.75 -6.48 -3.85
CA THR A 47 12.11 -7.58 -3.14
C THR A 47 11.15 -7.02 -2.09
N LYS A 48 10.23 -7.86 -1.63
CA LYS A 48 9.36 -7.50 -0.51
C LYS A 48 10.18 -7.09 0.72
N ASP A 49 11.27 -7.78 1.00
CA ASP A 49 12.14 -7.49 2.14
C ASP A 49 12.89 -6.17 1.96
N SER A 50 13.34 -5.83 0.74
CA SER A 50 13.97 -4.54 0.51
C SER A 50 12.97 -3.39 0.65
N ALA A 51 11.71 -3.56 0.21
CA ALA A 51 10.65 -2.60 0.42
C ALA A 51 10.32 -2.38 1.91
N VAL A 52 10.23 -3.47 2.69
CA VAL A 52 10.03 -3.40 4.15
C VAL A 52 11.18 -2.62 4.81
N ARG A 53 12.44 -2.93 4.47
CA ARG A 53 13.60 -2.20 5.01
C ARG A 53 13.55 -0.72 4.66
N ALA A 54 13.27 -0.39 3.40
CA ALA A 54 13.22 0.99 2.93
C ALA A 54 12.18 1.83 3.67
N ILE A 55 11.00 1.29 3.97
CA ILE A 55 9.92 2.03 4.65
C ILE A 55 10.27 2.38 6.10
N ASN A 56 11.08 1.54 6.75
CA ASN A 56 11.52 1.75 8.12
C ASN A 56 12.83 2.56 8.20
N SER A 57 13.38 3.00 7.06
CA SER A 57 14.62 3.76 6.98
C SER A 57 14.40 5.10 6.28
N PHE A 58 14.84 6.19 6.88
CA PHE A 58 14.93 7.48 6.19
C PHE A 58 16.38 7.97 6.25
N ARG A 59 16.86 8.52 5.14
CA ARG A 59 18.20 9.10 5.07
C ARG A 59 18.06 10.61 5.07
N LEU A 60 18.62 11.26 6.08
CA LEU A 60 18.74 12.72 6.09
C LEU A 60 19.80 13.13 5.06
N LYS A 61 19.51 14.18 4.31
CA LYS A 61 20.46 14.80 3.39
C LYS A 61 20.89 16.14 4.00
N GLU A 62 22.19 16.38 4.08
CA GLU A 62 22.68 17.69 4.49
C GLU A 62 22.23 18.75 3.50
N VAL A 63 21.77 19.88 4.02
CA VAL A 63 21.45 21.07 3.24
C VAL A 63 22.78 21.78 2.98
N ALA A 64 23.14 21.91 1.70
CA ALA A 64 24.35 22.59 1.25
C ALA A 64 24.31 24.10 1.53
#